data_AF-A0A662PCR0-F1
#
_entry.id   AF-A0A662PCR0-F1
#
_cell.length_a   1.000
_cell.length_b   1.000
_cell.length_c   1.000
_cell.angle_alpha   90.00
_cell.angle_beta   90.00
_cell.angle_gamma   90.00
#
_symmetry.space_group_name_H-M   'P 1'
#
loop_
_entity.id
_entity.type
_entity.pdbx_description
1 polymer ?
#
loop_
_entity_poly.entity_id
_entity_poly.type
_entity_poly.pdbx_seq_one_letter_code
_entity_poly.pdbx_strand_id
1 'polypeptide(L)'
;MEYKGIIVTGTSGSGKSTVASKLCEKFDIFQRVQSATTREKRNDDETGTYVYLSKEEFSNLEKEGKFITTSPYRGKKYGIKVEDYKKVTQRGKVPVMVLTPEAANQLDKISQMKNKFMIIFLDASDDTLDKRLEKRGENLDTARTQREIDRRYKDEMWKKENCPIYCIKNEDTTSVDDIIDLIYYLYEYRNTGGLLPKKLIELMIRCGLLLEDATPDNIEGASYDLRVGDEYFHDGEIKQLTDQHPFI
;
A
#
# COMPACT_ATOMS: atom_id res chain seq x y z
N MET A 1 -1.78 14.35 -9.89
CA MET A 1 -0.43 14.43 -9.26
C MET A 1 0.41 13.28 -9.76
N GLU A 2 1.65 13.49 -10.21
CA GLU A 2 2.50 12.40 -10.69
C GLU A 2 3.19 11.69 -9.52
N TYR A 3 2.68 10.51 -9.14
CA TYR A 3 3.34 9.68 -8.14
C TYR A 3 4.62 9.05 -8.71
N LYS A 4 5.73 9.28 -8.01
CA LYS A 4 7.04 8.64 -8.22
C LYS A 4 7.10 7.20 -7.74
N GLY A 5 6.07 6.69 -7.06
CA GLY A 5 6.04 5.32 -6.55
C GLY A 5 4.84 5.05 -5.64
N ILE A 6 4.82 3.84 -5.09
CA ILE A 6 3.81 3.36 -4.14
C ILE A 6 4.51 2.99 -2.83
N ILE A 7 3.90 3.38 -1.72
CA ILE A 7 4.29 2.93 -0.38
C ILE A 7 3.20 2.00 0.12
N VAL A 8 3.57 0.78 0.49
CA VAL A 8 2.70 -0.15 1.21
C VAL A 8 3.11 -0.16 2.67
N THR A 9 2.24 0.37 3.53
CA THR A 9 2.40 0.42 4.99
C THR A 9 1.15 -0.16 5.65
N GLY A 10 1.07 -0.14 6.98
CA GLY A 10 -0.04 -0.78 7.70
C GLY A 10 0.36 -1.55 8.95
N THR A 11 -0.64 -2.10 9.63
CA THR A 11 -0.49 -2.83 10.90
C THR A 11 0.30 -4.13 10.76
N SER A 12 0.96 -4.58 11.84
CA SER A 12 1.65 -5.88 11.85
C SER A 12 0.66 -7.01 11.55
N GLY A 13 0.97 -7.87 10.57
CA GLY A 13 0.08 -8.97 10.17
C GLY A 13 -0.89 -8.65 9.03
N SER A 14 -0.98 -7.40 8.55
CA SER A 14 -1.94 -6.99 7.51
C SER A 14 -1.61 -7.43 6.07
N GLY A 15 -0.54 -8.22 5.86
CA GLY A 15 -0.21 -8.75 4.54
C GLY A 15 0.60 -7.83 3.61
N LYS A 16 1.17 -6.73 4.12
CA LYS A 16 1.98 -5.75 3.35
C LYS A 16 2.98 -6.36 2.36
N SER A 17 3.84 -7.27 2.83
CA SER A 17 4.84 -7.89 1.97
C SER A 17 4.21 -8.70 0.85
N THR A 18 3.15 -9.46 1.15
CA THR A 18 2.45 -10.29 0.15
C THR A 18 1.75 -9.43 -0.89
N VAL A 19 1.03 -8.38 -0.48
CA VAL A 19 0.37 -7.44 -1.40
C VAL A 19 1.39 -6.75 -2.30
N ALA A 20 2.49 -6.25 -1.73
CA ALA A 20 3.52 -5.57 -2.50
C ALA A 20 4.20 -6.50 -3.54
N SER A 21 4.48 -7.75 -3.18
CA SER A 21 5.08 -8.71 -4.11
C SER A 21 4.11 -9.11 -5.22
N LYS A 22 2.89 -9.51 -4.87
CA LYS A 22 1.87 -9.90 -5.86
C LYS A 22 1.53 -8.75 -6.82
N LEU A 23 1.51 -7.51 -6.34
CA LEU A 23 1.34 -6.34 -7.20
C LEU A 23 2.47 -6.25 -8.26
N CYS A 24 3.73 -6.46 -7.85
CA CYS A 24 4.88 -6.42 -8.75
C CYS A 24 4.98 -7.65 -9.66
N GLU A 25 4.44 -8.80 -9.23
CA GLU A 25 4.36 -10.01 -10.05
C GLU A 25 3.27 -9.89 -11.12
N LYS A 26 2.10 -9.32 -10.78
CA LYS A 26 0.96 -9.21 -11.68
C LYS A 26 1.13 -8.09 -12.71
N PHE A 27 1.71 -6.96 -12.32
CA PHE A 27 1.83 -5.78 -13.19
C PHE A 27 3.30 -5.37 -13.38
N ASP A 28 3.80 -5.59 -14.60
CA ASP A 28 5.21 -5.37 -14.95
C ASP A 28 5.69 -3.91 -14.74
N ILE A 29 4.78 -2.93 -14.71
CA ILE A 29 5.16 -1.53 -14.47
C ILE A 29 5.76 -1.30 -13.07
N PHE A 30 5.44 -2.16 -12.10
CA PHE A 30 5.89 -2.03 -10.72
C PHE A 30 7.11 -2.91 -10.44
N GLN A 31 8.01 -2.41 -9.60
CA GLN A 31 9.09 -3.22 -9.07
C GLN A 31 9.30 -2.91 -7.58
N ARG A 32 9.35 -3.97 -6.77
CA ARG A 32 9.58 -3.87 -5.33
C ARG A 32 11.00 -3.39 -5.05
N VAL A 33 11.13 -2.39 -4.18
CA VAL A 33 12.41 -1.96 -3.61
C VAL A 33 12.75 -2.87 -2.43
N GLN A 34 13.96 -3.39 -2.40
CA GLN A 34 14.43 -4.24 -1.30
C GLN A 34 14.59 -3.41 -0.02
N SER A 35 14.01 -3.88 1.08
CA SER A 35 14.13 -3.21 2.38
C SER A 35 15.32 -3.78 3.18
N ALA A 36 16.10 -2.96 3.85
CA ALA A 36 17.10 -3.43 4.81
C ALA A 36 16.47 -3.61 6.19
N THR A 37 16.86 -4.65 6.93
CA THR A 37 16.40 -4.85 8.30
C THR A 37 17.44 -5.53 9.19
N THR A 38 17.36 -5.27 10.50
CA THR A 38 18.11 -6.01 11.53
C THR A 38 17.30 -7.15 12.16
N ARG A 39 16.09 -7.44 11.64
CA ARG A 39 15.32 -8.63 12.02
C ARG A 39 16.00 -9.86 11.42
N GLU A 40 15.88 -11.00 12.09
CA GLU A 40 16.24 -12.30 11.50
C GLU A 40 15.26 -12.68 10.38
N LYS A 41 15.72 -13.42 9.38
CA LYS A 41 14.86 -13.91 8.30
C LYS A 41 13.78 -14.84 8.87
N ARG A 42 12.52 -14.63 8.49
CA ARG A 42 11.40 -15.57 8.76
C ARG A 42 11.36 -16.63 7.67
N ASN A 43 10.76 -17.77 8.01
CA ASN A 43 10.55 -18.87 7.07
C ASN A 43 9.65 -18.49 5.89
N ASP A 44 8.71 -17.56 6.09
CA ASP A 44 7.78 -17.06 5.06
C ASP A 44 8.29 -15.81 4.33
N ASP A 45 9.52 -15.36 4.58
CA ASP A 45 10.08 -14.21 3.87
C ASP A 45 10.46 -14.60 2.43
N GLU A 46 9.77 -14.03 1.46
CA GLU A 46 10.05 -14.20 0.03
C GLU A 46 11.48 -13.73 -0.34
N THR A 47 12.10 -14.45 -1.26
CA THR A 47 13.48 -14.19 -1.70
C THR A 47 13.61 -12.80 -2.33
N GLY A 48 14.66 -12.07 -1.94
CA GLY A 48 14.95 -10.75 -2.51
C GLY A 48 14.11 -9.59 -1.97
N THR A 49 13.18 -9.83 -1.03
CA THR A 49 12.35 -8.76 -0.44
C THR A 49 13.07 -7.96 0.63
N TYR A 50 14.04 -8.57 1.32
CA TYR A 50 14.83 -7.94 2.37
C TYR A 50 16.33 -8.17 2.21
N VAL A 51 17.13 -7.20 2.67
CA VAL A 51 18.54 -7.37 3.05
C VAL A 51 18.59 -7.49 4.56
N TYR A 52 19.09 -8.61 5.06
CA TYR A 52 19.28 -8.83 6.49
C TYR A 52 20.67 -8.36 6.89
N LEU A 53 20.73 -7.37 7.78
CA LEU A 53 21.96 -6.74 8.25
C LEU A 53 22.12 -6.98 9.75
N SER A 54 23.36 -7.11 10.20
CA SER A 54 23.68 -6.95 11.61
C SER A 54 23.37 -5.52 12.09
N LYS A 55 23.26 -5.35 13.41
CA LYS A 55 23.06 -4.01 14.00
C LYS A 55 24.22 -3.06 13.68
N GLU A 56 25.43 -3.58 13.60
CA GLU A 56 26.64 -2.81 13.28
C GLU A 56 26.63 -2.34 11.83
N GLU A 57 26.40 -3.24 10.87
CA GLU A 57 26.30 -2.89 9.45
C GLU A 57 25.20 -1.86 9.19
N PHE A 58 24.02 -2.03 9.80
CA PHE A 58 22.93 -1.06 9.66
C PHE A 58 23.34 0.31 10.22
N SER A 59 23.99 0.34 11.39
CA SER A 59 24.46 1.57 12.03
C SER A 59 25.52 2.29 11.19
N ASN A 60 26.43 1.55 10.56
CA ASN A 60 27.46 2.12 9.68
C ASN A 60 26.81 2.76 8.44
N LEU A 61 25.88 2.07 7.78
CA LEU A 61 25.13 2.63 6.65
C LEU A 61 24.29 3.86 7.03
N GLU A 62 23.74 3.89 8.25
CA GLU A 62 23.01 5.04 8.80
C GLU A 62 23.94 6.25 8.98
N LYS A 63 25.13 6.06 9.58
CA LYS A 63 26.15 7.11 9.72
C LYS A 63 26.66 7.64 8.38
N GLU A 64 26.76 6.77 7.39
CA GLU A 64 27.18 7.13 6.03
C GLU A 64 26.07 7.79 5.19
N GLY A 65 24.86 7.96 5.73
CA GLY A 65 23.74 8.56 4.99
C GLY A 65 23.26 7.72 3.80
N LYS A 66 23.37 6.39 3.88
CA LYS A 66 23.02 5.47 2.77
C LYS A 66 21.54 5.12 2.70
N PHE A 67 20.75 5.55 3.68
CA PHE A 67 19.30 5.34 3.72
C PHE A 67 18.53 6.57 3.27
N ILE A 68 17.44 6.35 2.54
CA ILE A 68 16.40 7.36 2.30
C ILE A 68 15.62 7.59 3.60
N THR A 69 15.19 6.50 4.23
CA THR A 69 14.43 6.51 5.47
C THR A 69 14.82 5.29 6.31
N THR A 70 14.81 5.48 7.63
CA THR A 70 14.96 4.42 8.63
C THR A 70 13.88 4.59 9.69
N SER A 71 13.50 3.48 10.33
CA SER A 71 12.59 3.51 11.48
C SER A 71 12.79 2.28 12.36
N PRO A 72 12.66 2.41 13.69
CA PRO A 72 12.50 1.26 14.56
C PRO A 72 11.13 0.61 14.35
N TYR A 73 11.04 -0.70 14.56
CA TYR A 73 9.78 -1.42 14.61
C TYR A 73 9.96 -2.69 15.43
N ARG A 74 9.27 -2.77 16.57
CA ARG A 74 9.29 -3.92 17.49
C ARG A 74 10.72 -4.40 17.83
N GLY A 75 11.56 -3.44 18.22
CA GLY A 75 12.94 -3.70 18.64
C GLY A 75 13.93 -4.02 17.51
N LYS A 76 13.51 -3.93 16.25
CA LYS A 76 14.38 -4.09 15.06
C LYS A 76 14.42 -2.78 14.27
N LYS A 77 15.45 -2.59 13.44
CA LYS A 77 15.53 -1.45 12.51
C LYS A 77 15.12 -1.87 11.11
N TYR A 78 14.49 -0.97 10.39
CA TYR A 78 14.13 -1.10 8.98
C TYR A 78 14.55 0.16 8.22
N GLY A 79 14.89 0.02 6.94
CA GLY A 79 15.19 1.17 6.09
C GLY A 79 15.21 0.85 4.61
N ILE A 80 15.14 1.90 3.78
CA ILE A 80 15.29 1.81 2.32
C ILE A 80 16.61 2.45 1.92
N LYS A 81 17.51 1.66 1.32
CA LYS A 81 18.79 2.19 0.84
C LYS A 81 18.58 3.05 -0.40
N VAL A 82 19.33 4.14 -0.51
CA VAL A 82 19.31 5.05 -1.67
C VAL A 82 19.62 4.29 -2.96
N GLU A 83 20.58 3.37 -2.91
CA GLU A 83 21.00 2.57 -4.07
C GLU A 83 19.89 1.64 -4.57
N ASP A 84 19.18 0.97 -3.66
CA ASP A 84 18.12 0.01 -4.05
C ASP A 84 16.92 0.73 -4.67
N TYR A 85 16.56 1.90 -4.15
CA TYR A 85 15.56 2.77 -4.78
C TYR A 85 16.02 3.26 -6.17
N LYS A 86 17.28 3.67 -6.30
CA LYS A 86 17.84 4.11 -7.58
C LYS A 86 17.86 3.00 -8.62
N LYS A 87 18.21 1.77 -8.23
CA LYS A 87 18.19 0.60 -9.13
C LYS A 87 16.82 0.39 -9.78
N VAL A 88 15.73 0.58 -9.03
CA VAL A 88 14.37 0.44 -9.56
C VAL A 88 14.03 1.58 -10.50
N THR A 89 14.21 2.82 -10.05
CA THR A 89 13.86 4.00 -10.83
C THR A 89 14.69 4.17 -12.11
N GLN A 90 15.97 3.79 -12.11
CA GLN A 90 16.83 3.80 -13.30
C GLN A 90 16.42 2.78 -14.36
N ARG A 91 15.63 1.75 -13.99
CA ARG A 91 15.06 0.79 -14.94
C ARG A 91 13.74 1.26 -15.55
N GLY A 92 13.30 2.49 -15.22
CA GLY A 92 12.01 3.02 -15.66
C GLY A 92 10.80 2.36 -14.99
N LYS A 93 11.02 1.57 -13.93
CA LYS A 93 9.94 0.91 -13.16
C LYS A 93 9.44 1.81 -12.04
N VAL A 94 8.17 1.66 -11.69
CA VAL A 94 7.55 2.36 -10.57
C VAL A 94 7.94 1.65 -9.26
N PRO A 95 8.66 2.31 -8.33
CA PRO A 95 9.11 1.69 -7.09
C PRO A 95 7.96 1.44 -6.13
N VAL A 96 7.86 0.20 -5.65
CA VAL A 96 6.96 -0.21 -4.55
C VAL A 96 7.79 -0.45 -3.29
N MET A 97 7.60 0.38 -2.26
CA MET A 97 8.33 0.31 -1.00
C MET A 97 7.44 -0.18 0.13
N VAL A 98 7.90 -1.19 0.88
CA VAL A 98 7.22 -1.62 2.11
C VAL A 98 7.86 -0.92 3.30
N LEU A 99 7.09 -0.05 3.96
CA LEU A 99 7.55 0.79 5.06
C LEU A 99 6.78 0.51 6.35
N THR A 100 7.36 0.92 7.47
CA THR A 100 6.61 1.04 8.73
C THR A 100 5.68 2.25 8.65
N PRO A 101 4.60 2.30 9.45
CA PRO A 101 3.75 3.48 9.53
C PRO A 101 4.50 4.74 9.95
N GLU A 102 5.46 4.61 10.88
CA GLU A 102 6.33 5.72 11.28
C GLU A 102 7.17 6.26 10.13
N ALA A 103 7.87 5.38 9.40
CA ALA A 103 8.70 5.80 8.26
C ALA A 103 7.87 6.47 7.18
N ALA A 104 6.72 5.88 6.83
CA ALA A 104 5.79 6.45 5.84
C ALA A 104 5.30 7.84 6.26
N ASN A 105 4.96 8.00 7.54
CA ASN A 105 4.53 9.29 8.10
C ASN A 105 5.64 10.34 8.06
N GLN A 106 6.92 9.96 8.13
CA GLN A 106 8.04 10.90 8.14
C GLN A 106 8.58 11.25 6.75
N LEU A 107 8.13 10.58 5.68
CA LEU A 107 8.65 10.80 4.32
C LEU A 107 8.39 12.21 3.78
N ASP A 108 7.35 12.90 4.26
CA ASP A 108 7.06 14.29 3.89
C ASP A 108 8.12 15.28 4.36
N LYS A 109 8.89 14.93 5.40
CA LYS A 109 10.05 15.68 5.88
C LYS A 109 11.24 15.60 4.92
N ILE A 110 11.25 14.61 4.02
CA ILE A 110 12.26 14.47 2.98
C ILE A 110 11.77 15.25 1.75
N SER A 111 12.33 16.43 1.52
CA SER A 111 11.90 17.35 0.45
C SER A 111 11.78 16.70 -0.94
N GLN A 112 12.66 15.74 -1.25
CA GLN A 112 12.64 15.02 -2.52
C GLN A 112 11.47 14.04 -2.66
N MET A 113 10.86 13.61 -1.55
CA MET A 113 9.82 12.57 -1.45
C MET A 113 8.44 13.12 -1.08
N LYS A 114 8.36 14.36 -0.57
CA LYS A 114 7.10 15.01 -0.18
C LYS A 114 6.06 14.99 -1.31
N ASN A 115 4.86 14.50 -0.99
CA ASN A 115 3.68 14.42 -1.86
C ASN A 115 3.96 13.78 -3.23
N LYS A 116 4.84 12.78 -3.25
CA LYS A 116 5.25 12.09 -4.48
C LYS A 116 4.92 10.61 -4.49
N PHE A 117 4.28 10.08 -3.46
CA PHE A 117 4.00 8.65 -3.36
C PHE A 117 2.55 8.43 -3.01
N MET A 118 1.92 7.47 -3.67
CA MET A 118 0.64 6.92 -3.23
C MET A 118 0.89 6.04 -2.00
N ILE A 119 0.19 6.30 -0.89
CA ILE A 119 0.35 5.53 0.34
C ILE A 119 -0.84 4.59 0.50
N ILE A 120 -0.57 3.29 0.53
CA ILE A 120 -1.55 2.26 0.85
C ILE A 120 -1.33 1.82 2.29
N PHE A 121 -2.30 2.06 3.17
CA PHE A 121 -2.30 1.57 4.54
C PHE A 121 -3.17 0.32 4.64
N LEU A 122 -2.54 -0.84 4.82
CA LEU A 122 -3.23 -2.11 5.02
C LEU A 122 -3.51 -2.36 6.49
N ASP A 123 -4.77 -2.64 6.81
CA ASP A 123 -5.21 -3.08 8.13
C ASP A 123 -6.10 -4.32 8.02
N ALA A 124 -6.45 -4.91 9.15
CA ALA A 124 -7.50 -5.92 9.25
C ALA A 124 -8.09 -5.90 10.67
N SER A 125 -9.14 -6.67 10.88
CA SER A 125 -9.73 -6.91 12.19
C SER A 125 -8.69 -7.46 13.16
N ASP A 126 -8.87 -7.11 14.44
CA ASP A 126 -7.91 -7.48 15.49
C ASP A 126 -7.75 -9.00 15.63
N ASP A 127 -8.84 -9.75 15.45
CA ASP A 127 -8.87 -11.21 15.44
C ASP A 127 -8.04 -11.80 14.27
N THR A 128 -8.23 -11.27 13.06
CA THR A 128 -7.46 -11.67 11.88
C THR A 128 -5.96 -11.39 12.07
N LEU A 129 -5.61 -10.21 12.57
CA LEU A 129 -4.22 -9.84 12.80
C LEU A 129 -3.58 -10.72 13.88
N ASP A 130 -4.27 -11.00 14.98
CA ASP A 130 -3.77 -11.86 16.06
C ASP A 130 -3.52 -13.28 15.54
N LYS A 131 -4.49 -13.90 14.87
CA LYS A 131 -4.34 -15.24 14.25
C LYS A 131 -3.13 -15.32 13.32
N ARG A 132 -2.94 -14.32 12.46
CA ARG A 132 -1.80 -14.26 11.53
C ARG A 132 -0.45 -14.12 12.26
N LEU A 133 -0.42 -13.41 13.40
CA LEU A 133 0.80 -13.21 14.20
C LEU A 133 1.12 -14.44 15.07
N GLU A 134 0.11 -15.11 15.63
CA GLU A 134 0.27 -16.38 16.34
C GLU A 134 0.86 -17.45 15.43
N LYS A 135 0.37 -17.56 14.18
CA LYS A 135 0.90 -18.48 13.17
C LYS A 135 2.39 -18.23 12.86
N ARG A 136 2.88 -17.00 13.07
CA ARG A 136 4.29 -16.62 12.92
C ARG A 136 5.12 -16.82 14.19
N GLY A 137 4.52 -17.30 15.28
CA GLY A 137 5.18 -17.47 16.58
C GLY A 137 5.53 -16.15 17.26
N GLU A 138 4.77 -15.09 17.00
CA GLU A 138 5.07 -13.76 17.51
C GLU A 138 4.31 -13.43 18.81
N ASN A 139 4.94 -12.65 19.69
CA ASN A 139 4.32 -12.20 20.93
C ASN A 139 3.18 -11.20 20.65
N LEU A 140 1.95 -11.58 21.00
CA LEU A 140 0.74 -10.78 20.75
C LEU A 140 0.67 -9.49 21.56
N ASP A 141 1.13 -9.48 22.80
CA ASP A 141 1.05 -8.29 23.66
C ASP A 141 1.84 -7.11 23.07
N THR A 142 3.08 -7.40 22.67
CA THR A 142 3.92 -6.42 21.96
C THR A 142 3.33 -6.03 20.60
N ALA A 143 2.65 -6.95 19.91
CA ALA A 143 2.10 -6.70 18.59
C ALA A 143 0.79 -5.88 18.65
N ARG A 144 -0.06 -6.09 19.65
CA ARG A 144 -1.27 -5.30 19.92
C ARG A 144 -0.91 -3.87 20.28
N THR A 145 0.07 -3.68 21.16
CA THR A 145 0.60 -2.34 21.48
C THR A 145 1.14 -1.64 20.22
N GLN A 146 1.93 -2.35 19.41
CA GLN A 146 2.45 -1.79 18.16
C GLN A 146 1.32 -1.46 17.17
N ARG A 147 0.25 -2.26 17.11
CA ARG A 147 -0.90 -2.03 16.23
C ARG A 147 -1.59 -0.70 16.53
N GLU A 148 -1.77 -0.36 17.80
CA GLU A 148 -2.32 0.95 18.18
C GLU A 148 -1.44 2.10 17.69
N ILE A 149 -0.12 1.97 17.86
CA ILE A 149 0.85 2.96 17.37
C ILE A 149 0.76 3.08 15.84
N ASP A 150 0.67 1.96 15.14
CA ASP A 150 0.55 1.90 13.68
C ASP A 150 -0.71 2.63 13.19
N ARG A 151 -1.85 2.42 13.87
CA ARG A 151 -3.13 3.11 13.58
C ARG A 151 -3.08 4.60 13.93
N ARG A 152 -2.36 5.01 14.98
CA ARG A 152 -2.14 6.45 15.27
C ARG A 152 -1.37 7.14 14.15
N TYR A 153 -0.32 6.51 13.61
CA TYR A 153 0.40 7.06 12.45
C TYR A 153 -0.48 7.16 11.20
N LYS A 154 -1.39 6.21 10.98
CA LYS A 154 -2.42 6.31 9.92
C LYS A 154 -3.28 7.56 10.12
N ASP A 155 -3.79 7.79 11.33
CA ASP A 155 -4.63 8.95 11.64
C ASP A 155 -3.86 10.28 11.50
N GLU A 156 -2.57 10.29 11.84
CA GLU A 156 -1.69 11.44 11.58
C GLU A 156 -1.53 11.71 10.09
N MET A 157 -1.23 10.68 9.29
CA MET A 157 -1.10 10.80 7.84
C MET A 157 -2.40 11.29 7.18
N TRP A 158 -3.56 10.82 7.66
CA TRP A 158 -4.88 11.25 7.17
C TRP A 158 -5.14 12.74 7.39
N LYS A 159 -4.63 13.30 8.50
CA LYS A 159 -4.78 14.73 8.83
C LYS A 159 -3.84 15.65 8.05
N LYS A 160 -2.85 15.11 7.34
CA LYS A 160 -1.90 15.91 6.57
C LYS A 160 -2.52 16.38 5.26
N GLU A 161 -2.38 17.68 4.98
CA GLU A 161 -2.79 18.23 3.69
C GLU A 161 -2.05 17.54 2.54
N ASN A 162 -2.81 17.14 1.51
CA ASN A 162 -2.30 16.52 0.30
C ASN A 162 -1.50 15.22 0.54
N CYS A 163 -1.81 14.48 1.59
CA CYS A 163 -1.28 13.12 1.81
C CYS A 163 -2.19 12.11 1.09
N PRO A 164 -1.74 11.47 -0.01
CA PRO A 164 -2.56 10.56 -0.81
C PRO A 164 -2.60 9.16 -0.17
N ILE A 165 -3.20 9.07 1.02
CA ILE A 165 -3.34 7.83 1.79
C ILE A 165 -4.66 7.14 1.49
N TYR A 166 -4.60 5.84 1.21
CA TYR A 166 -5.75 4.95 1.01
C TYR A 166 -5.69 3.84 2.04
N CYS A 167 -6.75 3.68 2.83
CA CYS A 167 -6.85 2.65 3.85
C CYS A 167 -7.61 1.44 3.30
N ILE A 168 -6.97 0.28 3.27
CA ILE A 168 -7.54 -0.96 2.72
C ILE A 168 -7.58 -2.03 3.83
N LYS A 169 -8.75 -2.64 4.02
CA LYS A 169 -8.95 -3.79 4.92
C LYS A 169 -8.62 -5.08 4.16
N ASN A 170 -7.65 -5.84 4.67
CA ASN A 170 -7.23 -7.14 4.16
C ASN A 170 -7.67 -8.25 5.13
N GLU A 171 -8.99 -8.44 5.20
CA GLU A 171 -9.61 -9.52 5.99
C GLU A 171 -9.37 -10.87 5.31
N ASP A 172 -9.58 -11.98 6.04
CA ASP A 172 -9.47 -13.32 5.43
C ASP A 172 -10.55 -13.59 4.36
N THR A 173 -11.62 -12.79 4.35
CA THR A 173 -12.66 -12.79 3.31
C THR A 173 -12.30 -11.92 2.11
N THR A 174 -11.29 -11.04 2.22
CA THR A 174 -10.87 -10.16 1.15
C THR A 174 -9.91 -10.88 0.21
N SER A 175 -10.22 -10.92 -1.09
CA SER A 175 -9.30 -11.44 -2.10
C SER A 175 -8.07 -10.54 -2.21
N VAL A 176 -6.88 -11.14 -2.14
CA VAL A 176 -5.62 -10.39 -2.37
C VAL A 176 -5.57 -9.87 -3.81
N ASP A 177 -6.18 -10.57 -4.76
CA ASP A 177 -6.23 -10.13 -6.16
C ASP A 177 -7.10 -8.88 -6.33
N ASP A 178 -8.17 -8.74 -5.53
CA ASP A 178 -9.01 -7.53 -5.51
C ASP A 178 -8.21 -6.33 -4.97
N ILE A 179 -7.39 -6.54 -3.94
CA ILE A 179 -6.53 -5.50 -3.35
C ILE A 179 -5.49 -5.01 -4.37
N ILE A 180 -4.78 -5.92 -5.04
CA ILE A 180 -3.74 -5.52 -6.00
C ILE A 180 -4.34 -4.83 -7.24
N ASP A 181 -5.53 -5.25 -7.67
CA ASP A 181 -6.25 -4.60 -8.77
C ASP A 181 -6.71 -3.20 -8.38
N LEU A 182 -7.27 -3.04 -7.18
CA LEU A 182 -7.62 -1.72 -6.65
C LEU A 182 -6.40 -0.79 -6.60
N ILE A 183 -5.26 -1.26 -6.09
CA ILE A 183 -4.03 -0.46 -6.04
C ILE A 183 -3.56 -0.07 -7.44
N TYR A 184 -3.60 -1.00 -8.41
CA TYR A 184 -3.25 -0.72 -9.79
C TYR A 184 -4.16 0.35 -10.39
N TYR A 185 -5.49 0.22 -10.27
CA TYR A 185 -6.42 1.20 -10.83
C TYR A 185 -6.28 2.57 -10.18
N LEU A 186 -6.12 2.64 -8.84
CA LEU A 186 -5.85 3.89 -8.14
C LEU A 186 -4.56 4.57 -8.64
N TYR A 187 -3.53 3.78 -8.96
CA TYR A 187 -2.29 4.31 -9.50
C TYR A 187 -2.45 4.77 -10.96
N GLU A 188 -2.93 3.89 -11.84
CA GLU A 188 -3.02 4.13 -13.29
C GLU A 188 -3.86 5.36 -13.59
N TYR A 189 -5.00 5.49 -12.90
CA TYR A 189 -6.02 6.51 -13.14
C TYR A 189 -6.00 7.66 -12.14
N ARG A 190 -4.88 7.84 -11.42
CA ARG A 190 -4.68 8.93 -10.44
C ARG A 190 -4.86 10.36 -10.97
N ASN A 191 -4.85 10.55 -12.29
CA ASN A 191 -4.94 11.86 -12.94
C ASN A 191 -6.24 12.04 -13.74
N THR A 192 -7.14 11.04 -13.74
CA THR A 192 -8.43 11.12 -14.43
C THR A 192 -9.51 11.53 -13.43
N GLY A 193 -10.44 12.37 -13.88
CA GLY A 193 -11.64 12.72 -13.13
C GLY A 193 -12.85 11.93 -13.65
N GLY A 194 -14.05 12.24 -13.16
CA GLY A 194 -15.28 11.70 -13.73
C GLY A 194 -15.88 10.51 -12.98
N LEU A 195 -16.72 9.75 -13.68
CA LEU A 195 -17.53 8.67 -13.09
C LEU A 195 -16.66 7.46 -12.73
N LEU A 196 -16.96 6.82 -11.61
CA LEU A 196 -16.34 5.56 -11.21
C LEU A 196 -17.18 4.39 -11.73
N PRO A 197 -16.57 3.37 -12.37
CA PRO A 197 -17.29 2.23 -12.89
C PRO A 197 -17.68 1.30 -11.75
N LYS A 198 -18.75 0.52 -11.96
CA LYS A 198 -19.29 -0.39 -10.95
C LYS A 198 -18.21 -1.30 -10.36
N LYS A 199 -17.33 -1.87 -11.19
CA LYS A 199 -16.23 -2.75 -10.75
C LYS A 199 -15.30 -2.06 -9.76
N LEU A 200 -14.92 -0.81 -10.00
CA LEU A 200 -14.05 -0.09 -9.08
C LEU A 200 -14.77 0.23 -7.76
N ILE A 201 -16.05 0.62 -7.82
CA ILE A 201 -16.88 0.83 -6.62
C ILE A 201 -16.98 -0.47 -5.81
N GLU A 202 -17.22 -1.61 -6.46
CA GLU A 202 -17.23 -2.93 -5.84
C GLU A 202 -15.89 -3.25 -5.17
N LEU A 203 -14.76 -3.02 -5.84
CA LEU A 203 -13.43 -3.21 -5.26
C LEU A 203 -13.21 -2.31 -4.03
N MET A 204 -13.58 -1.03 -4.12
CA MET A 204 -13.48 -0.08 -3.01
C MET A 204 -14.31 -0.52 -1.80
N ILE A 205 -15.48 -1.10 -2.02
CA ILE A 205 -16.35 -1.62 -0.95
C ILE A 205 -15.78 -2.92 -0.36
N ARG A 206 -15.41 -3.91 -1.18
CA ARG A 206 -14.81 -5.17 -0.71
C ARG A 206 -13.51 -4.97 0.06
N CYS A 207 -12.75 -3.94 -0.31
CA CYS A 207 -11.51 -3.54 0.35
C CYS A 207 -11.73 -2.59 1.54
N GLY A 208 -12.98 -2.25 1.88
CA GLY A 208 -13.30 -1.37 3.01
C GLY A 208 -12.78 0.07 2.87
N LEU A 209 -12.54 0.54 1.65
CA LEU A 209 -12.02 1.88 1.36
C LEU A 209 -13.12 2.95 1.35
N LEU A 210 -14.35 2.59 0.94
CA LEU A 210 -15.44 3.56 0.78
C LEU A 210 -16.31 3.72 2.04
N LEU A 211 -16.87 2.63 2.55
CA LEU A 211 -17.83 2.61 3.65
C LEU A 211 -17.56 1.40 4.56
N GLU A 212 -17.69 1.59 5.88
CA GLU A 212 -17.63 0.49 6.85
C GLU A 212 -18.92 -0.34 6.79
N ASP A 213 -18.79 -1.65 6.87
CA ASP A 213 -19.89 -2.64 6.85
C ASP A 213 -20.78 -2.61 5.58
N ALA A 214 -20.33 -1.94 4.52
CA ALA A 214 -20.98 -1.97 3.23
C ALA A 214 -20.78 -3.33 2.56
N THR A 215 -21.89 -3.95 2.12
CA THR A 215 -21.87 -5.15 1.27
C THR A 215 -22.02 -4.76 -0.20
N PRO A 216 -21.33 -5.45 -1.13
CA PRO A 216 -21.60 -5.33 -2.56
C PRO A 216 -23.04 -5.65 -2.95
N ASP A 217 -23.76 -6.41 -2.11
CA ASP A 217 -25.15 -6.83 -2.38
C ASP A 217 -26.11 -5.64 -2.46
N ASN A 218 -25.79 -4.54 -1.77
CA ASN A 218 -26.54 -3.29 -1.81
C ASN A 218 -25.98 -2.29 -2.84
N ILE A 219 -24.92 -2.66 -3.58
CA ILE A 219 -24.47 -1.90 -4.75
C ILE A 219 -25.43 -2.25 -5.90
N GLU A 220 -26.61 -1.66 -5.84
CA GLU A 220 -27.46 -1.52 -7.01
C GLU A 220 -26.86 -0.45 -7.93
N GLY A 221 -27.06 -0.59 -9.23
CA GLY A 221 -26.57 0.39 -10.20
C GLY A 221 -27.25 1.75 -9.98
N ALA A 222 -26.68 2.60 -9.12
CA ALA A 222 -26.87 4.05 -9.05
C ALA A 222 -26.21 4.64 -7.79
N SER A 223 -24.94 5.04 -7.85
CA SER A 223 -24.51 6.23 -7.10
C SER A 223 -24.56 7.51 -7.95
N TYR A 224 -24.82 7.36 -9.26
CA TYR A 224 -25.30 8.37 -10.22
C TYR A 224 -26.19 7.60 -11.21
N ASP A 225 -27.46 7.99 -11.42
CA ASP A 225 -28.51 7.27 -12.21
C ASP A 225 -27.98 6.35 -13.35
N LEU A 226 -27.97 5.02 -13.13
CA LEU A 226 -27.46 3.99 -14.06
C LEU A 226 -28.59 3.18 -14.72
N ARG A 227 -29.53 3.87 -15.37
CA ARG A 227 -30.31 3.25 -16.46
C ARG A 227 -29.49 3.10 -17.75
N VAL A 228 -28.19 3.43 -17.74
CA VAL A 228 -27.40 3.77 -18.94
C VAL A 228 -26.31 2.75 -19.31
N GLY A 229 -26.10 1.69 -18.51
CA GLY A 229 -25.04 0.71 -18.80
C GLY A 229 -23.63 1.32 -18.69
N ASP A 230 -22.63 0.69 -19.32
CA ASP A 230 -21.26 1.20 -19.37
C ASP A 230 -21.07 2.32 -20.42
N GLU A 231 -22.15 2.72 -21.10
CA GLU A 231 -22.13 3.74 -22.14
C GLU A 231 -22.39 5.14 -21.57
N TYR A 232 -21.55 6.10 -21.93
CA TYR A 232 -21.66 7.50 -21.52
C TYR A 232 -21.40 8.44 -22.69
N PHE A 233 -22.08 9.58 -22.73
CA PHE A 233 -21.88 10.56 -23.80
C PHE A 233 -20.80 11.58 -23.40
N HIS A 234 -19.74 11.70 -24.20
CA HIS A 234 -18.64 12.63 -23.99
C HIS A 234 -18.02 13.06 -25.33
N ASP A 235 -17.74 14.36 -25.50
CA ASP A 235 -17.19 14.97 -26.72
C ASP A 235 -18.00 14.72 -28.00
N GLY A 236 -19.33 14.61 -27.90
CA GLY A 236 -20.20 14.42 -29.06
C GLY A 236 -20.39 12.97 -29.49
N GLU A 237 -19.77 12.02 -28.79
CA GLU A 237 -19.85 10.58 -29.07
C GLU A 237 -20.30 9.79 -27.83
N ILE A 238 -20.97 8.65 -28.05
CA ILE A 238 -21.21 7.67 -26.99
C ILE A 238 -19.94 6.84 -26.85
N LYS A 239 -19.34 6.85 -25.66
CA LYS A 239 -18.16 6.09 -25.27
C LYS A 239 -18.57 4.99 -24.31
N GLN A 240 -17.78 3.93 -24.21
CA GLN A 240 -18.01 2.82 -23.29
C GLN A 240 -16.90 2.77 -22.25
N LEU A 241 -17.25 2.74 -20.96
CA LEU A 241 -16.34 2.40 -19.87
C LEU A 241 -15.99 0.92 -19.98
N THR A 242 -14.71 0.60 -19.87
CA THR A 242 -14.27 -0.80 -19.92
C THR A 242 -13.36 -1.09 -18.74
N ASP A 243 -13.17 -2.37 -18.41
CA ASP A 243 -12.18 -2.80 -17.43
C ASP A 243 -10.75 -2.31 -17.77
N GLN A 244 -10.49 -2.08 -19.06
CA GLN A 244 -9.21 -1.57 -19.54
C GLN A 244 -9.09 -0.06 -19.43
N HIS A 245 -10.22 0.67 -19.37
CA HIS A 245 -10.31 2.13 -19.27
C HIS A 245 -11.49 2.50 -18.35
N PRO A 246 -11.29 2.40 -17.02
CA PRO A 246 -12.35 2.57 -16.03
C PRO A 246 -12.72 4.03 -15.78
N PHE A 247 -11.99 5.03 -16.29
CA PHE A 247 -12.21 6.44 -15.99
C PHE A 247 -12.34 7.27 -17.28
N ILE A 248 -12.95 8.46 -17.17
CA ILE A 248 -13.13 9.44 -18.26
C ILE A 248 -11.91 10.36 -18.36
#